data_AF-A0A3N4K2B1-F1
#
_entry.id   AF-A0A3N4K2B1-F1
#
_cell.length_a   1.000
_cell.length_b   1.000
_cell.length_c   1.000
_cell.angle_alpha   90.00
_cell.angle_beta   90.00
_cell.angle_gamma   90.00
#
_symmetry.space_group_name_H-M   'P 1'
#
loop_
_entity.id
_entity.type
_entity.pdbx_description
1 polymer ?
#
loop_
_entity_poly.entity_id
_entity_poly.type
_entity_poly.pdbx_seq_one_letter_code
_entity_poly.pdbx_strand_id
1 'polypeptide(L)'
;MMTGFFYGQKYGYFLPVFPDPSSASGGITAKSIIEVYDQYDFVDIWEDIKKESEEEEVFLVIDNAKTYLFFMRWLREYGIRLLEIPPYSPDLNPIENIWSLIKDKLSKHYPDLHLMKVPEHVVKKIIEEAITHC
;
A
#
# COMPACT_ATOMS: atom_id res chain seq x y z
N MET A 1 0.14 6.75 0.63
CA MET A 1 -0.50 5.66 -0.15
C MET A 1 0.12 4.37 0.33
N MET A 2 -0.61 3.26 0.29
CA MET A 2 -0.04 1.94 0.54
C MET A 2 -0.16 1.15 -0.75
N THR A 3 0.92 0.49 -1.13
CA THR A 3 0.97 -0.37 -2.30
C THR A 3 1.32 -1.77 -1.84
N GLY A 4 0.94 -2.78 -2.58
CA GLY A 4 1.18 -4.14 -2.17
C GLY A 4 0.70 -5.12 -3.20
N PHE A 5 1.01 -6.38 -3.02
CA PHE A 5 0.37 -7.43 -3.81
C PHE A 5 -0.11 -8.52 -2.88
N PHE A 6 -1.07 -9.28 -3.40
CA PHE A 6 -1.60 -10.46 -2.77
C PHE A 6 -1.38 -11.62 -3.72
N TYR A 7 -0.87 -12.73 -3.18
CA TYR A 7 -0.82 -13.99 -3.90
C TYR A 7 -1.51 -15.06 -3.06
N GLY A 8 -2.66 -15.53 -3.58
CA GLY A 8 -3.53 -16.47 -2.88
C GLY A 8 -3.85 -16.01 -1.45
N GLN A 9 -3.83 -16.97 -0.52
CA GLN A 9 -3.88 -16.69 0.93
C GLN A 9 -2.49 -16.72 1.59
N LYS A 10 -1.42 -16.91 0.81
CA LYS A 10 -0.07 -17.22 1.32
C LYS A 10 0.77 -15.96 1.50
N TYR A 11 0.69 -15.02 0.55
CA TYR A 11 1.48 -13.80 0.59
C TYR A 11 0.58 -12.57 0.54
N GLY A 12 0.73 -11.70 1.54
CA GLY A 12 0.23 -10.34 1.52
C GLY A 12 1.40 -9.43 1.88
N TYR A 13 1.85 -8.63 0.92
CA TYR A 13 2.97 -7.71 1.13
C TYR A 13 2.48 -6.28 0.97
N PHE A 14 2.71 -5.45 1.99
CA PHE A 14 2.30 -4.05 2.00
C PHE A 14 3.51 -3.15 2.22
N LEU A 15 3.71 -2.25 1.27
CA LEU A 15 4.74 -1.24 1.29
C LEU A 15 4.12 0.13 1.48
N PRO A 16 4.56 0.89 2.50
CA PRO A 16 4.14 2.27 2.66
C PRO A 16 4.82 3.15 1.60
N VAL A 17 4.03 3.85 0.80
CA VAL A 17 4.51 4.84 -0.16
C VAL A 17 4.33 6.24 0.40
N PHE A 18 5.45 6.92 0.58
CA PHE A 18 5.52 8.29 1.06
C PHE A 18 5.48 9.30 -0.10
N PRO A 19 5.02 10.53 0.15
CA PRO A 19 5.03 11.56 -0.88
C PRO A 19 6.44 11.90 -1.36
N ASP A 20 6.57 12.22 -2.64
CA ASP A 20 7.82 12.64 -3.25
C ASP A 20 8.17 14.06 -2.79
N PRO A 21 9.26 14.27 -2.02
CA PRO A 21 9.65 15.60 -1.54
C PRO A 21 9.99 16.57 -2.68
N SER A 22 10.32 16.06 -3.86
CA SER A 22 10.64 16.84 -5.05
C SER A 22 9.41 17.18 -5.91
N SER A 23 8.24 16.62 -5.58
CA SER A 23 6.99 16.90 -6.29
C SER A 23 6.44 18.28 -5.93
N ALA A 24 6.08 19.07 -6.95
CA ALA A 24 5.51 20.41 -6.76
C ALA A 24 4.18 20.41 -5.97
N SER A 25 3.44 19.30 -6.01
CA SER A 25 2.19 19.14 -5.25
C SER A 25 2.40 18.44 -3.90
N GLY A 26 3.62 18.03 -3.57
CA GLY A 26 3.93 17.22 -2.38
C GLY A 26 3.17 15.89 -2.37
N GLY A 27 2.80 15.38 -3.55
CA GLY A 27 2.05 14.14 -3.71
C GLY A 27 2.95 12.93 -4.00
N ILE A 28 2.32 11.75 -4.07
CA ILE A 28 2.99 10.53 -4.54
C ILE A 28 3.24 10.62 -6.05
N THR A 29 4.42 10.20 -6.47
CA THR A 29 4.83 10.10 -7.86
C THR A 29 5.27 8.67 -8.18
N ALA A 30 5.36 8.35 -9.48
CA ALA A 30 5.97 7.09 -9.93
C ALA A 30 7.39 6.89 -9.35
N LYS A 31 8.16 7.98 -9.21
CA LYS A 31 9.51 7.96 -8.64
C LYS A 31 9.47 7.50 -7.19
N SER A 32 8.64 8.11 -6.35
CA SER A 32 8.52 7.72 -4.93
C SER A 32 8.01 6.29 -4.73
N ILE A 33 7.21 5.76 -5.65
CA ILE A 33 6.79 4.35 -5.60
C ILE A 33 7.98 3.43 -5.91
N ILE A 34 8.72 3.72 -6.98
CA ILE A 34 9.87 2.91 -7.40
C ILE A 34 10.99 2.96 -6.35
N GLU A 35 11.26 4.12 -5.75
CA GLU A 35 12.23 4.24 -4.65
C GLU A 35 11.88 3.34 -3.46
N VAL A 36 10.60 3.23 -3.12
CA VAL A 36 10.14 2.29 -2.09
C VAL A 36 10.31 0.84 -2.57
N TYR A 37 10.00 0.54 -3.83
CA TYR A 37 10.21 -0.81 -4.37
C TYR A 37 11.68 -1.24 -4.34
N ASP A 38 12.58 -0.33 -4.72
CA ASP A 38 14.03 -0.56 -4.67
C ASP A 38 14.52 -0.71 -3.22
N GLN A 39 14.02 0.10 -2.28
CA GLN A 39 14.41 0.02 -0.86
C GLN A 39 14.05 -1.34 -0.22
N TYR A 40 12.95 -1.95 -0.66
CA TYR A 40 12.42 -3.19 -0.08
C TYR A 40 12.63 -4.41 -0.98
N ASP A 41 13.56 -4.34 -1.95
CA ASP A 41 13.91 -5.43 -2.87
C ASP A 41 12.67 -6.07 -3.54
N PHE A 42 11.69 -5.23 -3.89
CA PHE A 42 10.37 -5.68 -4.33
C PHE A 42 10.43 -6.59 -5.58
N VAL A 43 11.35 -6.29 -6.50
CA VAL A 43 11.53 -7.09 -7.73
C VAL A 43 11.99 -8.51 -7.39
N ASP A 44 12.94 -8.66 -6.47
CA ASP A 44 13.44 -9.98 -6.06
C ASP A 44 12.34 -10.79 -5.38
N ILE A 45 11.57 -10.15 -4.49
CA ILE A 45 10.40 -10.76 -3.84
C ILE A 45 9.37 -11.20 -4.89
N TRP A 46 9.10 -10.34 -5.88
CA TRP A 46 8.15 -10.66 -6.95
C TRP A 46 8.62 -11.87 -7.77
N GLU A 47 9.90 -11.93 -8.13
CA GLU A 47 10.47 -13.05 -8.87
C GLU A 47 10.38 -14.35 -8.09
N ASP A 48 10.67 -14.33 -6.80
CA ASP A 48 10.61 -15.52 -5.95
C ASP A 48 9.19 -16.04 -5.83
N ILE A 49 8.21 -15.15 -5.68
CA ILE A 49 6.80 -15.54 -5.67
C ILE A 49 6.38 -16.09 -7.03
N LYS A 50 6.83 -15.49 -8.13
CA LYS A 50 6.58 -16.00 -9.48
C LYS A 50 7.17 -17.40 -9.69
N LYS A 51 8.34 -17.71 -9.13
CA LYS A 51 8.95 -19.05 -9.19
C LYS A 51 8.15 -20.07 -8.37
N GLU A 52 7.65 -19.68 -7.20
CA GLU A 52 6.82 -20.56 -6.36
C GLU A 52 5.42 -20.82 -6.94
N SER A 53 4.89 -19.87 -7.69
CA SER A 53 3.51 -19.88 -8.18
C SER A 53 3.36 -20.64 -9.51
N GLU A 54 4.09 -21.77 -9.70
CA GLU A 54 4.37 -22.43 -11.00
C GLU A 54 3.24 -22.43 -12.06
N GLU A 55 1.95 -22.46 -11.67
CA GLU A 55 0.81 -22.34 -12.59
C GLU A 55 -0.19 -21.21 -12.29
N GLU A 56 -0.03 -20.45 -11.21
CA GLU A 56 -0.99 -19.42 -10.80
C GLU A 56 -0.60 -18.01 -11.25
N GLU A 57 -1.61 -17.23 -11.62
CA GLU A 57 -1.41 -15.85 -12.02
C GLU A 57 -1.22 -14.94 -10.80
N VAL A 58 -0.01 -14.40 -10.66
CA VAL A 58 0.31 -13.35 -9.69
C VAL A 58 -0.01 -11.98 -10.29
N PHE A 59 -0.69 -11.13 -9.52
CA PHE A 59 -1.01 -9.76 -9.89
C PHE A 59 -0.60 -8.78 -8.80
N LEU A 60 -0.10 -7.63 -9.23
CA LEU A 60 0.08 -6.46 -8.38
C LEU A 60 -1.24 -5.71 -8.28
N VAL A 61 -1.65 -5.30 -7.08
CA VAL A 61 -2.90 -4.55 -6.85
C VAL A 61 -2.57 -3.27 -6.11
N ILE A 62 -2.80 -2.11 -6.73
CA ILE A 62 -2.44 -0.82 -6.12
C ILE A 62 -3.68 0.03 -5.92
N ASP A 63 -3.82 0.59 -4.72
CA ASP A 63 -4.86 1.55 -4.43
C ASP A 63 -4.58 2.91 -5.09
N ASN A 64 -5.60 3.48 -5.74
CA ASN A 64 -5.57 4.86 -6.23
C ASN A 64 -4.36 5.25 -7.09
N ALA A 65 -3.77 4.30 -7.83
CA ALA A 65 -2.73 4.61 -8.80
C ALA A 65 -3.35 5.38 -9.96
N LYS A 66 -3.22 6.72 -9.96
CA LYS A 66 -3.24 7.46 -11.22
C LYS A 66 -2.17 6.81 -12.08
N THR A 67 -2.57 6.15 -13.17
CA THR A 67 -1.69 5.29 -13.95
C THR A 67 -0.58 6.13 -14.60
N TYR A 68 0.52 6.35 -13.89
CA TYR A 68 1.65 7.12 -14.38
C TYR A 68 2.33 6.30 -15.47
N LEU A 69 2.39 6.83 -16.71
CA LEU A 69 2.98 6.13 -17.86
C LEU A 69 4.39 5.57 -17.55
N PHE A 70 5.18 6.32 -16.77
CA PHE A 70 6.51 5.89 -16.33
C PHE A 70 6.46 4.64 -15.44
N PHE A 71 5.57 4.62 -14.45
CA PHE A 71 5.38 3.46 -13.58
C PHE A 71 4.92 2.22 -14.36
N MET A 72 3.99 2.40 -15.32
CA MET A 72 3.55 1.29 -16.18
C MET A 72 4.64 0.74 -17.09
N ARG A 73 5.60 1.58 -17.51
CA ARG A 73 6.78 1.12 -18.26
C ARG A 73 7.71 0.32 -17.36
N TRP A 74 7.97 0.80 -16.16
CA TRP A 74 8.79 0.10 -15.16
C TRP A 74 8.19 -1.28 -14.83
N LEU A 75 6.89 -1.37 -14.55
CA LEU A 75 6.22 -2.65 -14.30
C LEU A 75 6.40 -3.64 -15.47
N ARG A 76 6.30 -3.15 -16.71
CA ARG A 76 6.46 -3.97 -17.91
C ARG A 76 7.89 -4.48 -18.09
N GLU A 77 8.89 -3.68 -17.73
CA GLU A 77 10.31 -4.05 -17.78
C GLU A 77 10.60 -5.29 -16.92
N TYR A 78 9.96 -5.38 -15.75
CA TYR A 78 10.08 -6.51 -14.83
C TYR A 78 8.99 -7.59 -15.02
N GLY A 79 8.19 -7.52 -16.08
CA GLY A 79 7.11 -8.51 -16.33
C GLY A 79 6.01 -8.53 -15.27
N ILE A 80 5.83 -7.43 -14.53
CA ILE A 80 4.87 -7.30 -13.44
C ILE A 80 3.51 -6.89 -14.01
N ARG A 81 2.48 -7.69 -13.73
CA ARG A 81 1.12 -7.43 -14.20
C ARG A 81 0.34 -6.69 -13.12
N LEU A 82 -0.07 -5.46 -13.44
CA LEU A 82 -0.99 -4.69 -12.61
C LEU A 82 -2.43 -5.15 -12.87
N LEU A 83 -3.15 -5.51 -11.81
CA LEU A 83 -4.59 -5.67 -11.82
C LEU A 83 -5.22 -4.34 -11.43
N GLU A 84 -5.82 -3.65 -12.40
CA GLU A 84 -6.54 -2.41 -12.16
C GLU A 84 -7.89 -2.70 -11.51
N ILE A 85 -8.14 -2.06 -10.37
CA ILE A 85 -9.45 -2.11 -9.71
C ILE A 85 -10.37 -1.08 -10.37
N PRO A 86 -11.61 -1.44 -10.75
CA PRO A 86 -12.57 -0.49 -11.30
C PRO A 86 -12.81 0.70 -10.35
N PRO A 87 -13.03 1.91 -10.89
CA PRO A 87 -13.36 3.07 -10.08
C PRO A 87 -14.56 2.79 -9.16
N TYR A 88 -14.51 3.33 -7.94
CA TYR A 88 -15.58 3.19 -6.94
C TYR A 88 -15.90 1.74 -6.52
N SER A 89 -14.97 0.80 -6.71
CA SER A 89 -15.11 -0.60 -6.25
C SER A 89 -14.13 -0.92 -5.11
N PRO A 90 -14.24 -0.26 -3.95
CA PRO A 90 -13.34 -0.48 -2.81
C PRO A 90 -13.42 -1.90 -2.26
N ASP A 91 -14.55 -2.58 -2.45
CA ASP A 91 -14.78 -3.98 -2.10
C ASP A 91 -13.83 -4.96 -2.83
N LEU A 92 -13.29 -4.56 -3.97
CA LEU A 92 -12.30 -5.34 -4.73
C LEU A 92 -10.86 -5.06 -4.32
N ASN A 93 -10.61 -4.05 -3.47
CA ASN A 93 -9.29 -3.74 -2.98
C ASN A 93 -9.03 -4.48 -1.65
N PRO A 94 -8.18 -5.52 -1.60
CA PRO A 94 -8.05 -6.32 -0.39
C PRO A 94 -7.43 -5.53 0.78
N ILE A 95 -6.82 -4.37 0.53
CA ILE A 95 -6.37 -3.45 1.60
C ILE A 95 -7.54 -2.90 2.43
N GLU A 96 -8.75 -2.78 1.87
CA GLU A 96 -9.91 -2.28 2.60
C GLU A 96 -10.32 -3.23 3.73
N ASN A 97 -10.12 -4.54 3.53
CA ASN A 97 -10.29 -5.53 4.59
C ASN A 97 -9.29 -5.31 5.73
N ILE A 98 -8.04 -4.98 5.39
CA ILE A 98 -7.02 -4.65 6.41
C ILE A 98 -7.37 -3.36 7.13
N TRP A 99 -7.78 -2.31 6.41
CA TRP A 99 -8.25 -1.07 7.02
C TRP A 99 -9.43 -1.30 7.95
N SER A 100 -10.36 -2.17 7.59
CA SER A 100 -11.48 -2.56 8.45
C SER A 100 -10.98 -3.20 9.76
N LEU A 101 -10.04 -4.14 9.67
CA LEU A 101 -9.44 -4.78 10.85
C LEU A 101 -8.65 -3.80 11.73
N ILE A 102 -7.90 -2.88 11.12
CA ILE A 102 -7.17 -1.83 11.83
C ILE A 102 -8.15 -0.90 12.56
N LYS A 103 -9.21 -0.44 11.87
CA LYS A 103 -10.25 0.41 12.47
C LYS A 103 -10.96 -0.28 13.63
N ASP A 104 -11.29 -1.57 13.49
CA ASP A 104 -11.91 -2.36 14.56
C ASP A 104 -11.00 -2.47 15.79
N LYS A 105 -9.71 -2.77 15.59
CA LYS A 105 -8.72 -2.79 16.67
C LYS A 105 -8.56 -1.43 17.34
N LEU A 106 -8.44 -0.35 16.56
CA LEU A 106 -8.34 1.00 17.10
C LEU A 106 -9.58 1.39 17.91
N SER A 107 -10.78 1.07 17.42
CA SER A 107 -12.03 1.33 18.13
C SER A 107 -12.11 0.59 19.48
N LYS A 108 -11.63 -0.66 19.53
CA LYS A 108 -11.62 -1.48 20.75
C LYS A 108 -10.58 -1.02 21.79
N HIS A 109 -9.37 -0.72 21.35
CA HIS A 109 -8.25 -0.39 22.25
C HIS A 109 -8.15 1.10 22.57
N TYR A 110 -8.64 1.97 21.68
CA TYR A 110 -8.57 3.42 21.78
C TYR A 110 -9.94 4.06 21.46
N PRO A 111 -11.00 3.75 22.22
CA PRO A 111 -12.37 4.20 21.93
C PRO A 111 -12.49 5.74 21.91
N ASP A 112 -11.65 6.43 22.67
CA ASP A 112 -11.61 7.88 22.75
C ASP A 112 -11.06 8.55 21.47
N LEU A 113 -10.38 7.79 20.59
CA LEU A 113 -9.82 8.30 19.35
C LEU A 113 -10.90 8.92 18.44
N HIS A 114 -12.09 8.32 18.41
CA HIS A 114 -13.23 8.83 17.63
C HIS A 114 -13.88 10.08 18.26
N LEU A 115 -13.62 10.33 19.54
CA LEU A 115 -14.14 11.49 20.28
C LEU A 115 -13.18 12.69 20.22
N MET A 116 -11.95 12.48 19.74
CA MET A 116 -10.95 13.53 19.60
C MET A 116 -11.40 14.59 18.59
N LYS A 117 -11.72 15.78 19.10
CA LYS A 117 -12.00 16.98 18.30
C LYS A 117 -10.77 17.87 18.18
N VAL A 118 -9.62 17.26 17.88
CA VAL A 118 -8.34 17.96 17.70
C VAL A 118 -7.91 17.87 16.24
N PRO A 119 -7.04 18.78 15.75
CA PRO A 119 -6.53 18.71 14.39
C PRO A 119 -5.85 17.37 14.08
N GLU A 120 -5.94 16.92 12.83
CA GLU A 120 -5.42 15.62 12.37
C GLU A 120 -3.95 15.36 12.77
N HIS A 121 -3.09 16.37 12.65
CA HIS A 121 -1.67 16.23 13.01
C HIS A 121 -1.45 15.90 14.50
N VAL A 122 -2.34 16.35 15.39
CA VAL A 122 -2.30 16.04 16.82
C VAL A 122 -2.72 14.59 17.04
N VAL A 123 -3.80 14.16 16.38
CA VAL A 123 -4.26 12.76 16.42
C VAL A 123 -3.16 11.83 15.92
N LYS A 124 -2.51 12.17 14.80
CA LYS A 124 -1.41 11.39 14.23
C LYS A 124 -0.25 11.21 15.22
N LYS A 125 0.19 12.29 15.87
CA LYS A 125 1.26 12.24 16.87
C LYS A 125 0.91 11.35 18.06
N ILE A 126 -0.33 11.44 18.57
CA ILE A 126 -0.80 10.59 19.68
C ILE A 126 -0.78 9.11 19.28
N ILE A 127 -1.24 8.79 18.07
CA ILE A 127 -1.20 7.43 17.54
C ILE A 127 0.26 6.94 17.40
N GLU A 128 1.15 7.77 16.86
CA GLU A 128 2.58 7.44 16.73
C GLU A 128 3.23 7.14 18.09
N GLU A 129 2.99 7.97 19.10
CA GLU A 129 3.49 7.76 20.46
C GLU A 129 2.91 6.47 21.09
N ALA A 130 1.62 6.20 20.89
CA ALA A 130 0.97 5.00 21.44
C ALA A 130 1.50 3.69 20.82
N ILE A 131 1.79 3.71 19.51
CA ILE A 131 2.28 2.53 18.77
C ILE A 131 3.78 2.29 19.03
N THR A 132 4.57 3.33 19.30
CA THR A 132 6.02 3.21 19.56
C THR A 132 6.34 2.44 20.86
N HIS A 133 5.37 2.28 21.75
CA HIS A 133 5.51 1.58 23.03
C HIS A 133 4.79 0.21 23.08
N CYS A 134 4.28 -0.26 21.94
CA CYS A 134 3.74 -1.61 21.76
C CYS A 134 4.82 -2.56 21.23
#